data_AF-A0A258CR16-F1
#
_entry.id   AF-A0A258CR16-F1
#
_cell.length_a   1.000
_cell.length_b   1.000
_cell.length_c   1.000
_cell.angle_alpha   90.00
_cell.angle_beta   90.00
_cell.angle_gamma   90.00
#
_symmetry.space_group_name_H-M   'P 1'
#
loop_
_entity.id
_entity.type
_entity.pdbx_description
1 polymer ?
#
loop_
_entity_poly.entity_id
_entity_poly.type
_entity_poly.pdbx_seq_one_letter_code
_entity_poly.pdbx_strand_id
1 'polypeptide(L)'
;AADGQDVRPVEVDEFQIGNAETYDVIVQPTEERAFTIVSEAVDRSGMGRATLAPRAGMTAPVPPLRERPLATMKDMGMDMSSMPGMNMGGSGAMAGMDHGAAGHDMAAMPGMAAMQGMAAAPGLAAQKPRGSDAMGDMGGMKMSMRDPQNAPGVKLGPGVQTIAPMPMDRTGEAGQGLESVGHRVLVYKDLIALTPSSDPRMPTRALDIHLTGNMERFMWGFDGLKFSETSKPYTFEEGERVRVTLINDTMMAHPIHLHGHFFELAHAPPGHGPRKHTVIVAPGGRVSWDFTADPGDWAFHCHMLYHMHAGMFQVFSVRPLDGGAA
;
A
#
# COMPACT_ATOMS: atom_id res chain seq x y z
N ALA A 1 0.63 -2.45 23.28
CA ALA A 1 -0.43 -1.59 22.73
C ALA A 1 -0.13 -1.31 21.25
N ALA A 2 -1.14 -1.00 20.45
CA ALA A 2 -0.99 -0.51 19.08
C ALA A 2 -1.66 0.86 18.97
N ASP A 3 -0.96 1.88 18.48
CA ASP A 3 -1.39 3.28 18.44
C ASP A 3 -1.84 3.82 19.82
N GLY A 4 -1.16 3.37 20.89
CA GLY A 4 -1.52 3.68 22.28
C GLY A 4 -2.82 3.02 22.76
N GLN A 5 -3.38 2.08 22.01
CA GLN A 5 -4.58 1.32 22.37
C GLN A 5 -4.25 -0.11 22.80
N ASP A 6 -4.92 -0.58 23.85
CA ASP A 6 -4.70 -1.91 24.41
C ASP A 6 -5.17 -3.01 23.46
N VAL A 7 -4.26 -3.93 23.17
CA VAL A 7 -4.51 -5.13 22.38
C VAL A 7 -4.17 -6.35 23.21
N ARG A 8 -4.77 -7.50 22.89
CA ARG A 8 -4.35 -8.78 23.45
C ARG A 8 -2.87 -8.99 23.11
N PRO A 9 -2.03 -9.43 24.06
CA PRO A 9 -0.62 -9.67 23.79
C PRO A 9 -0.44 -10.64 22.61
N VAL A 10 0.41 -10.25 21.67
CA VAL A 10 0.84 -11.08 20.55
C VAL A 10 2.34 -11.26 20.67
N GLU A 11 2.80 -12.50 20.74
CA GLU A 11 4.23 -12.77 20.72
C GLU A 11 4.74 -12.72 19.28
N VAL A 12 5.73 -11.85 19.04
CA VAL A 12 6.31 -11.60 17.71
C VAL A 12 7.81 -11.42 17.82
N ASP A 13 8.52 -11.71 16.74
CA ASP A 13 9.97 -11.55 16.65
C ASP A 13 10.36 -10.33 15.79
N GLU A 14 9.51 -9.97 14.82
CA GLU A 14 9.67 -8.81 13.94
C GLU A 14 8.31 -8.20 13.58
N PHE A 15 8.29 -6.90 13.24
CA PHE A 15 7.12 -6.25 12.67
C PHE A 15 7.53 -5.07 11.80
N GLN A 16 6.71 -4.77 10.79
CA GLN A 16 6.82 -3.54 10.01
C GLN A 16 5.95 -2.46 10.66
N ILE A 17 6.50 -1.26 10.79
CA ILE A 17 5.80 -0.08 11.32
C ILE A 17 5.65 0.97 10.22
N GLY A 18 4.43 1.45 10.00
CA GLY A 18 4.14 2.53 9.07
C GLY A 18 4.41 3.91 9.65
N ASN A 19 4.51 4.92 8.78
CA ASN A 19 4.55 6.31 9.20
C ASN A 19 3.32 6.63 10.08
N ALA A 20 3.56 7.21 11.25
CA ALA A 20 2.56 7.54 12.26
C ALA A 20 1.81 6.34 12.87
N GLU A 21 2.33 5.12 12.77
CA GLU A 21 1.93 4.07 13.71
C GLU A 21 2.82 4.11 14.96
N THR A 22 2.30 3.62 16.08
CA THR A 22 3.11 3.38 17.28
C THR A 22 2.82 2.00 17.86
N TYR A 23 3.84 1.37 18.45
CA TYR A 23 3.70 0.05 19.07
C TYR A 23 4.46 0.03 20.39
N ASP A 24 3.79 -0.44 21.44
CA ASP A 24 4.42 -0.73 22.73
C ASP A 24 4.76 -2.21 22.78
N VAL A 25 6.05 -2.51 22.84
CA VAL A 25 6.59 -3.86 22.85
C VAL A 25 7.16 -4.17 24.23
N ILE A 26 6.75 -5.31 24.80
CA ILE A 26 7.30 -5.82 26.04
C ILE A 26 8.42 -6.80 25.67
N VAL A 27 9.64 -6.51 26.11
CA VAL A 27 10.80 -7.38 25.92
C VAL A 27 11.23 -7.92 27.28
N GLN A 28 11.34 -9.25 27.40
CA GLN A 28 11.72 -9.94 28.64
C GLN A 28 12.97 -10.79 28.45
N PRO A 29 14.18 -10.20 28.50
CA PRO A 29 15.42 -10.97 28.46
C PRO A 29 15.51 -11.86 29.71
N THR A 30 15.69 -13.17 29.50
CA THR A 30 15.85 -14.15 30.60
C THR A 30 17.29 -14.58 30.83
N GLU A 31 18.19 -14.24 29.91
CA GLU A 31 19.61 -14.62 29.95
C GLU A 31 20.50 -13.42 30.34
N GLU A 32 21.59 -13.67 31.07
CA GLU A 32 22.59 -12.64 31.43
C GLU A 32 23.53 -12.31 30.25
N ARG A 33 22.95 -11.96 29.10
CA ARG A 33 23.70 -11.55 27.90
C ARG A 33 23.14 -10.27 27.28
N ALA A 34 23.92 -9.68 26.39
CA ALA A 34 23.45 -8.58 25.56
C ALA A 34 22.61 -9.11 24.39
N PHE A 35 21.58 -8.35 24.02
CA PHE A 35 20.71 -8.59 22.88
C PHE A 35 20.76 -7.38 21.94
N THR A 36 20.68 -7.64 20.64
CA THR A 36 20.60 -6.57 19.64
C THR A 36 19.14 -6.37 19.26
N ILE A 37 18.69 -5.11 19.29
CA ILE A 37 17.41 -4.69 18.69
C ILE A 37 17.77 -3.95 17.40
N VAL A 38 17.13 -4.32 16.30
CA VAL A 38 17.39 -3.75 14.98
C VAL A 38 16.12 -3.11 14.44
N SER A 39 16.29 -1.98 13.75
CA SER A 39 15.29 -1.40 12.87
C SER A 39 15.90 -1.22 11.49
N GLU A 40 15.31 -1.76 10.44
CA GLU A 40 15.81 -1.60 9.07
C GLU A 40 14.84 -0.73 8.26
N ALA A 41 15.39 0.08 7.34
CA ALA A 41 14.56 0.68 6.31
C ALA A 41 13.89 -0.43 5.47
N VAL A 42 12.67 -0.19 4.97
CA VAL A 42 11.94 -1.17 4.14
C VAL A 42 12.74 -1.55 2.88
N ASP A 43 13.46 -0.59 2.29
CA ASP A 43 14.33 -0.81 1.14
C ASP A 43 15.71 -1.41 1.49
N ARG A 44 15.95 -1.71 2.76
CA ARG A 44 17.22 -2.21 3.33
C ARG A 44 18.42 -1.33 3.01
N SER A 45 18.23 -0.03 2.79
CA SER A 45 19.33 0.92 2.55
C SER A 45 20.16 1.22 3.80
N GLY A 46 19.63 0.92 4.99
CA GLY A 46 20.33 1.12 6.26
C GLY A 46 19.61 0.47 7.44
N MET A 47 20.32 0.43 8.57
CA MET A 47 19.81 -0.09 9.84
C MET A 47 20.13 0.83 11.02
N GLY A 48 19.18 0.93 11.94
CA GLY A 48 19.38 1.37 13.30
C GLY A 48 19.62 0.17 14.21
N ARG A 49 20.46 0.34 15.22
CA ARG A 49 20.82 -0.70 16.18
C ARG A 49 20.75 -0.14 17.59
N ALA A 50 20.08 -0.85 18.47
CA ALA A 50 20.21 -0.70 19.92
C ALA A 50 20.76 -1.98 20.55
N THR A 51 21.32 -1.87 21.75
CA THR A 51 21.72 -3.03 22.55
C THR A 51 21.01 -2.98 23.88
N LEU A 52 20.28 -4.05 24.18
CA LEU A 52 19.66 -4.29 25.47
C LEU A 52 20.57 -5.23 26.25
N ALA A 53 21.13 -4.76 27.36
CA ALA A 53 22.09 -5.54 28.13
C ALA A 53 21.93 -5.32 29.65
N PRO A 54 22.24 -6.35 30.47
CA PRO A 54 22.11 -6.25 31.92
C PRO A 54 23.17 -5.36 32.57
N ARG A 55 24.28 -5.08 31.89
CA ARG A 55 25.40 -4.28 32.39
C ARG A 55 25.90 -3.30 31.33
N ALA A 56 26.29 -2.11 31.77
CA ALA A 56 26.89 -1.10 30.90
C ALA A 56 28.17 -1.63 30.24
N GLY A 57 28.38 -1.26 28.96
CA GLY A 57 29.55 -1.67 28.18
C GLY A 57 29.43 -3.05 27.50
N MET A 58 28.39 -3.83 27.78
CA MET A 58 28.14 -5.06 27.03
C MET A 58 27.60 -4.75 25.63
N THR A 59 28.04 -5.54 24.65
CA THR A 59 27.60 -5.42 23.25
C THR A 59 27.18 -6.78 22.72
N ALA A 60 26.10 -6.80 21.95
CA ALA A 60 25.67 -7.98 21.21
C ALA A 60 26.18 -7.95 19.75
N PRO A 61 26.23 -9.11 19.06
CA PRO A 61 26.53 -9.17 17.63
C PRO A 61 25.58 -8.29 16.81
N VAL A 62 26.12 -7.61 15.80
CA VAL A 62 25.32 -6.87 14.82
C VAL A 62 24.98 -7.82 13.69
N PRO A 63 23.69 -8.08 13.40
CA PRO A 63 23.34 -8.87 12.24
C PRO A 63 23.75 -8.13 10.96
N PRO A 64 24.10 -8.85 9.88
CA PRO A 64 24.36 -8.22 8.60
C PRO A 64 23.09 -7.54 8.06
N LEU A 65 23.28 -6.48 7.27
CA LEU A 65 22.19 -5.86 6.53
C LEU A 65 21.62 -6.86 5.53
N ARG A 66 20.29 -7.04 5.54
CA ARG A 66 19.62 -7.95 4.61
C ARG A 66 19.65 -7.41 3.18
N GLU A 67 19.52 -8.32 2.21
CA GLU A 67 19.37 -7.93 0.82
C GLU A 67 18.08 -7.15 0.60
N ARG A 68 18.16 -6.15 -0.28
CA ARG A 68 16.98 -5.36 -0.66
C ARG A 68 15.95 -6.26 -1.34
N PRO A 69 14.69 -6.31 -0.85
CA PRO A 69 13.66 -7.08 -1.50
C PRO A 69 13.36 -6.48 -2.89
N LEU A 70 13.25 -7.34 -3.89
CA LEU A 70 12.78 -6.95 -5.22
C LEU A 70 11.25 -7.03 -5.25
N ALA A 71 10.60 -5.96 -5.70
CA ALA A 71 9.16 -5.95 -5.85
C ALA A 71 8.71 -6.93 -6.93
N THR A 72 7.80 -7.81 -6.56
CA THR A 72 7.09 -8.72 -7.46
C THR A 72 5.84 -8.05 -8.04
N MET A 73 5.19 -8.71 -9.01
CA MET A 73 3.90 -8.24 -9.51
C MET A 73 2.84 -8.20 -8.39
N LYS A 74 2.91 -9.12 -7.41
CA LYS A 74 2.05 -9.12 -6.23
C LYS A 74 2.28 -7.89 -5.35
N ASP A 75 3.53 -7.50 -5.15
CA ASP A 75 3.86 -6.32 -4.35
C ASP A 75 3.38 -5.03 -4.98
N MET A 76 3.23 -5.01 -6.32
CA MET A 76 2.66 -3.90 -7.08
C MET A 76 1.14 -3.98 -7.24
N GLY A 77 0.46 -4.95 -6.62
CA GLY A 77 -1.01 -5.11 -6.71
C GLY A 77 -1.49 -5.68 -8.05
N MET A 78 -0.59 -6.31 -8.82
CA MET A 78 -0.84 -6.88 -10.15
C MET A 78 -0.72 -8.41 -10.14
N ASP A 79 -1.01 -9.06 -9.01
CA ASP A 79 -1.05 -10.51 -8.96
C ASP A 79 -2.28 -11.03 -9.71
N MET A 80 -2.03 -11.81 -10.75
CA MET A 80 -3.06 -12.42 -11.59
C MET A 80 -3.27 -13.90 -11.25
N SER A 81 -2.54 -14.45 -10.27
CA SER A 81 -2.61 -15.87 -9.90
C SER A 81 -3.98 -16.30 -9.36
N SER A 82 -4.77 -15.36 -8.84
CA SER A 82 -6.12 -15.61 -8.35
C SER A 82 -7.22 -15.48 -9.43
N MET A 83 -6.87 -15.14 -10.68
CA MET A 83 -7.84 -15.07 -11.78
C MET A 83 -8.33 -16.47 -12.19
N PRO A 84 -9.63 -16.78 -12.08
CA PRO A 84 -10.20 -18.03 -12.57
C PRO A 84 -9.90 -18.20 -14.07
N GLY A 85 -9.14 -19.23 -14.44
CA GLY A 85 -8.78 -19.54 -15.82
C GLY A 85 -7.30 -19.35 -16.19
N MET A 86 -6.45 -18.82 -15.29
CA MET A 86 -5.00 -18.75 -15.49
C MET A 86 -4.23 -19.76 -14.64
N ASN A 87 -4.65 -21.03 -14.66
CA ASN A 87 -3.80 -22.11 -14.15
C ASN A 87 -2.69 -22.34 -15.18
N MET A 88 -1.54 -21.65 -15.05
CA MET A 88 -0.31 -21.98 -15.77
C MET A 88 0.31 -23.26 -15.17
N GLY A 89 -0.46 -24.35 -15.20
CA GLY A 89 0.03 -25.71 -15.02
C GLY A 89 0.73 -26.15 -16.30
N GLY A 90 1.91 -25.57 -16.56
CA GLY A 90 2.72 -25.85 -17.73
C GLY A 90 4.19 -25.78 -17.36
N SER A 91 4.67 -26.81 -16.66
CA SER A 91 6.09 -27.07 -16.44
C SER A 91 6.81 -27.22 -17.78
N GLY A 92 7.55 -26.19 -18.19
CA GLY A 92 8.49 -26.24 -19.30
C GLY A 92 9.73 -25.44 -18.92
N ALA A 93 10.79 -26.14 -18.50
CA ALA A 93 12.06 -25.55 -18.13
C ALA A 93 12.65 -24.73 -19.30
N MET A 94 12.89 -23.45 -19.08
CA MET A 94 13.87 -22.68 -19.86
C MET A 94 15.02 -22.34 -18.92
N ALA A 95 15.89 -23.34 -18.73
CA ALA A 95 17.18 -23.16 -18.12
C ALA A 95 18.11 -22.43 -19.11
N GLY A 96 18.72 -21.33 -18.66
CA GLY A 96 19.95 -20.77 -19.24
C GLY A 96 19.74 -19.75 -20.37
N MET A 97 19.62 -18.47 -20.00
CA MET A 97 20.13 -17.38 -20.83
C MET A 97 21.00 -16.47 -19.95
N ASP A 98 22.31 -16.67 -20.14
CA ASP A 98 23.40 -15.96 -19.51
C ASP A 98 23.59 -14.61 -20.23
N HIS A 99 23.46 -13.48 -19.52
CA HIS A 99 23.68 -12.15 -20.08
C HIS A 99 25.09 -11.67 -19.73
N GLY A 100 26.08 -12.19 -20.45
CA GLY A 100 27.44 -11.70 -20.36
C GLY A 100 28.28 -12.07 -21.58
N ALA A 101 28.26 -11.24 -22.64
CA ALA A 101 29.42 -11.06 -23.53
C ALA A 101 29.22 -9.96 -24.59
N ALA A 102 30.32 -9.22 -24.79
CA ALA A 102 30.72 -8.42 -25.96
C ALA A 102 30.02 -7.05 -26.13
N GLY A 103 30.72 -5.95 -26.37
CA GLY A 103 32.12 -5.73 -26.73
C GLY A 103 32.20 -4.41 -27.50
N HIS A 104 33.18 -3.57 -27.18
CA HIS A 104 33.43 -2.26 -27.80
C HIS A 104 33.83 -2.38 -29.29
N ASP A 105 33.42 -1.43 -30.17
CA ASP A 105 34.34 -0.50 -30.87
C ASP A 105 33.70 0.39 -31.96
N MET A 106 33.92 1.71 -31.78
CA MET A 106 34.49 2.75 -32.69
C MET A 106 33.99 3.07 -34.13
N ALA A 107 33.86 4.40 -34.33
CA ALA A 107 34.33 5.25 -35.46
C ALA A 107 33.34 5.79 -36.55
N ALA A 108 33.01 7.09 -36.41
CA ALA A 108 33.21 8.25 -37.32
C ALA A 108 32.66 8.34 -38.78
N MET A 109 31.77 9.36 -38.97
CA MET A 109 31.72 10.44 -40.01
C MET A 109 31.34 10.10 -41.50
N PRO A 110 31.03 11.08 -42.41
CA PRO A 110 29.74 11.81 -42.58
C PRO A 110 29.21 11.89 -44.05
N GLY A 111 27.92 12.22 -44.26
CA GLY A 111 27.44 12.92 -45.47
C GLY A 111 26.51 12.19 -46.47
N MET A 112 25.73 13.03 -47.17
CA MET A 112 24.90 12.85 -48.37
C MET A 112 23.40 12.53 -48.23
N ALA A 113 22.65 13.37 -48.94
CA ALA A 113 21.21 13.46 -49.04
C ALA A 113 20.59 12.44 -50.00
N ALA A 114 19.26 12.36 -49.91
CA ALA A 114 18.30 11.92 -50.93
C ALA A 114 18.28 10.41 -51.30
N MET A 115 17.21 9.73 -50.90
CA MET A 115 16.36 8.97 -51.84
C MET A 115 15.05 8.55 -51.18
N GLN A 116 13.95 9.03 -51.76
CA GLN A 116 12.62 8.47 -51.65
C GLN A 116 12.59 7.09 -52.30
N GLY A 117 12.00 6.12 -51.60
CA GLY A 117 11.50 4.87 -52.17
C GLY A 117 12.50 3.73 -52.25
N MET A 118 12.57 2.90 -51.20
CA MET A 118 12.62 1.44 -51.31
C MET A 118 12.35 0.77 -49.96
N ALA A 119 11.78 -0.42 -50.02
CA ALA A 119 11.16 -1.17 -48.92
C ALA A 119 12.08 -1.39 -47.70
N ALA A 120 11.49 -1.31 -46.50
CA ALA A 120 12.16 -1.66 -45.25
C ALA A 120 12.52 -3.15 -45.23
N ALA A 121 13.77 -3.42 -44.85
CA ALA A 121 14.28 -4.78 -44.61
C ALA A 121 13.51 -5.48 -43.48
N PRO A 122 13.37 -6.82 -43.52
CA PRO A 122 12.74 -7.56 -42.43
C PRO A 122 13.62 -7.46 -41.17
N GLY A 123 13.05 -6.99 -40.05
CA GLY A 123 13.69 -7.08 -38.74
C GLY A 123 13.79 -5.80 -37.91
N LEU A 124 13.28 -4.65 -38.37
CA LEU A 124 13.20 -3.43 -37.56
C LEU A 124 11.75 -3.03 -37.33
N ALA A 125 11.27 -3.16 -36.10
CA ALA A 125 9.95 -2.69 -35.70
C ALA A 125 9.88 -1.17 -35.75
N ALA A 126 8.75 -0.63 -36.23
CA ALA A 126 8.51 0.80 -36.28
C ALA A 126 8.53 1.43 -34.87
N GLN A 127 9.12 2.62 -34.73
CA GLN A 127 9.05 3.39 -33.49
C GLN A 127 7.61 3.77 -33.18
N LYS A 128 7.09 3.31 -32.04
CA LYS A 128 5.76 3.66 -31.56
C LYS A 128 5.74 5.07 -30.95
N PRO A 129 4.64 5.84 -31.09
CA PRO A 129 4.48 7.13 -30.42
C PRO A 129 4.54 6.98 -28.89
N ARG A 130 5.12 7.96 -28.20
CA ARG A 130 5.24 8.00 -26.74
C ARG A 130 3.84 8.06 -26.11
N GLY A 131 3.50 7.08 -25.26
CA GLY A 131 2.18 6.94 -24.63
C GLY A 131 1.27 5.85 -25.21
N SER A 132 1.76 4.98 -26.12
CA SER A 132 1.00 3.84 -26.63
C SER A 132 1.35 2.51 -25.94
N ASP A 133 1.58 2.53 -24.63
CA ASP A 133 1.95 1.34 -23.82
C ASP A 133 0.76 0.38 -23.59
N ALA A 134 -0.12 0.28 -24.58
CA ALA A 134 -1.01 -0.85 -24.70
C ALA A 134 -0.14 -2.08 -24.99
N MET A 135 0.10 -2.86 -23.94
CA MET A 135 0.57 -4.24 -24.05
C MET A 135 -0.32 -4.96 -25.08
N GLY A 136 0.31 -5.62 -26.05
CA GLY A 136 -0.37 -6.24 -27.17
C GLY A 136 -1.48 -7.19 -26.73
N ASP A 137 -2.59 -7.15 -27.46
CA ASP A 137 -3.76 -8.02 -27.31
C ASP A 137 -3.35 -9.49 -27.32
N MET A 138 -3.31 -10.09 -26.13
CA MET A 138 -3.33 -11.54 -25.96
C MET A 138 -4.81 -11.92 -25.90
N GLY A 139 -5.30 -12.50 -27.00
CA GLY A 139 -6.72 -12.55 -27.34
C GLY A 139 -7.68 -12.90 -26.20
N GLY A 140 -8.69 -12.05 -26.04
CA GLY A 140 -9.94 -12.37 -25.32
C GLY A 140 -10.15 -11.65 -23.99
N MET A 141 -9.12 -11.05 -23.39
CA MET A 141 -9.26 -10.27 -22.15
C MET A 141 -8.65 -8.88 -22.32
N LYS A 142 -9.51 -7.86 -22.46
CA LYS A 142 -9.08 -6.45 -22.42
C LYS A 142 -8.66 -6.12 -20.99
N MET A 143 -7.41 -6.38 -20.63
CA MET A 143 -6.84 -5.96 -19.35
C MET A 143 -6.51 -4.47 -19.42
N SER A 144 -7.54 -3.62 -19.38
CA SER A 144 -7.35 -2.20 -19.22
C SER A 144 -6.86 -1.92 -17.80
N MET A 145 -5.66 -1.38 -17.67
CA MET A 145 -5.10 -0.94 -16.38
C MET A 145 -5.97 0.11 -15.67
N ARG A 146 -6.94 0.70 -16.37
CA ARG A 146 -7.80 1.79 -15.90
C ARG A 146 -9.27 1.52 -16.22
N ASP A 147 -9.70 0.26 -16.13
CA ASP A 147 -11.09 -0.09 -16.42
C ASP A 147 -12.06 0.60 -15.43
N PRO A 148 -12.91 1.54 -15.89
CA PRO A 148 -13.88 2.20 -15.01
C PRO A 148 -14.93 1.25 -14.43
N GLN A 149 -15.12 0.05 -15.00
CA GLN A 149 -16.06 -0.93 -14.47
C GLN A 149 -15.63 -1.46 -13.09
N ASN A 150 -14.33 -1.45 -12.81
CA ASN A 150 -13.78 -1.89 -11.53
C ASN A 150 -13.90 -0.84 -10.43
N ALA A 151 -14.09 0.44 -10.79
CA ALA A 151 -14.27 1.54 -9.84
C ALA A 151 -15.18 2.65 -10.41
N PRO A 152 -16.50 2.43 -10.54
CA PRO A 152 -17.41 3.37 -11.21
C PRO A 152 -17.50 4.76 -10.59
N GLY A 153 -17.19 4.88 -9.29
CA GLY A 153 -17.18 6.16 -8.55
C GLY A 153 -15.90 6.98 -8.74
N VAL A 154 -14.84 6.39 -9.29
CA VAL A 154 -13.54 7.06 -9.45
C VAL A 154 -13.54 7.96 -10.67
N LYS A 155 -13.16 9.23 -10.48
CA LYS A 155 -13.01 10.17 -11.60
C LYS A 155 -11.74 9.84 -12.38
N LEU A 156 -11.89 9.26 -13.56
CA LEU A 156 -10.76 9.01 -14.44
C LEU A 156 -10.13 10.32 -14.93
N GLY A 157 -8.84 10.49 -14.60
CA GLY A 157 -8.05 11.66 -14.99
C GLY A 157 -6.56 11.33 -15.04
N PRO A 158 -5.67 12.32 -15.25
CA PRO A 158 -4.23 12.09 -15.26
C PRO A 158 -3.70 11.58 -13.90
N GLY A 159 -4.42 11.83 -12.80
CA GLY A 159 -4.09 11.34 -11.46
C GLY A 159 -4.45 9.87 -11.21
N VAL A 160 -5.07 9.17 -12.17
CA VAL A 160 -5.41 7.74 -12.06
C VAL A 160 -4.57 6.96 -13.07
N GLN A 161 -3.45 6.40 -12.63
CA GLN A 161 -2.59 5.58 -13.49
C GLN A 161 -3.09 4.14 -13.62
N THR A 162 -3.62 3.59 -12.53
CA THR A 162 -4.11 2.22 -12.41
C THR A 162 -5.41 2.18 -11.61
N ILE A 163 -6.21 1.14 -11.81
CA ILE A 163 -7.34 0.72 -10.98
C ILE A 163 -7.11 -0.76 -10.65
N ALA A 164 -7.20 -1.11 -9.37
CA ALA A 164 -7.05 -2.50 -8.94
C ALA A 164 -8.26 -3.31 -9.41
N PRO A 165 -8.09 -4.33 -10.28
CA PRO A 165 -9.23 -5.06 -10.86
C PRO A 165 -9.92 -5.96 -9.84
N MET A 166 -9.17 -6.47 -8.86
CA MET A 166 -9.68 -7.33 -7.79
C MET A 166 -8.99 -6.99 -6.47
N PRO A 167 -9.42 -5.91 -5.78
CA PRO A 167 -8.82 -5.53 -4.51
C PRO A 167 -9.01 -6.61 -3.45
N MET A 168 -7.91 -7.04 -2.80
CA MET A 168 -7.92 -8.12 -1.80
C MET A 168 -7.65 -7.59 -0.39
N ASP A 169 -8.23 -8.21 0.62
CA ASP A 169 -7.82 -7.92 2.00
C ASP A 169 -6.43 -8.51 2.27
N ARG A 170 -5.42 -7.65 2.34
CA ARG A 170 -4.01 -8.00 2.56
C ARG A 170 -3.55 -7.74 4.00
N THR A 171 -4.45 -7.46 4.93
CA THR A 171 -4.12 -7.15 6.34
C THR A 171 -3.52 -8.33 7.11
N GLY A 172 -3.63 -9.55 6.57
CA GLY A 172 -3.02 -10.76 7.12
C GLY A 172 -1.69 -11.14 6.46
N GLU A 173 -1.16 -10.31 5.56
CA GLU A 173 0.12 -10.57 4.90
C GLU A 173 1.27 -9.89 5.65
N ALA A 174 2.41 -10.57 5.70
CA ALA A 174 3.65 -9.96 6.17
C ALA A 174 4.08 -8.82 5.22
N GLY A 175 4.80 -7.85 5.77
CA GLY A 175 5.38 -6.76 4.98
C GLY A 175 6.35 -7.27 3.90
N GLN A 176 6.58 -6.44 2.88
CA GLN A 176 7.43 -6.82 1.74
C GLN A 176 8.83 -7.26 2.20
N GLY A 177 9.26 -8.44 1.76
CA GLY A 177 10.55 -9.02 2.12
C GLY A 177 10.58 -9.68 3.50
N LEU A 178 9.41 -9.87 4.12
CA LEU A 178 9.23 -10.60 5.39
C LEU A 178 8.49 -11.92 5.22
N GLU A 179 8.15 -12.33 4.00
CA GLU A 179 7.32 -13.51 3.72
C GLU A 179 8.05 -14.83 4.01
N SER A 180 9.38 -14.82 3.98
CA SER A 180 10.24 -16.01 4.05
C SER A 180 11.17 -16.04 5.27
N VAL A 181 10.98 -15.13 6.24
CA VAL A 181 11.97 -14.92 7.32
C VAL A 181 12.02 -16.03 8.39
N GLY A 182 11.10 -17.00 8.37
CA GLY A 182 11.16 -18.19 9.23
C GLY A 182 10.88 -17.97 10.72
N HIS A 183 10.78 -16.71 11.16
CA HIS A 183 10.33 -16.29 12.50
C HIS A 183 8.97 -15.58 12.44
N ARG A 184 8.42 -15.21 13.61
CA ARG A 184 7.08 -14.63 13.71
C ARG A 184 7.09 -13.16 13.34
N VAL A 185 6.28 -12.81 12.35
CA VAL A 185 6.10 -11.43 11.89
C VAL A 185 4.69 -10.97 12.26
N LEU A 186 4.57 -9.84 12.94
CA LEU A 186 3.25 -9.26 13.25
C LEU A 186 2.53 -8.87 11.96
N VAL A 187 1.26 -9.27 11.83
CA VAL A 187 0.32 -8.73 10.83
C VAL A 187 -0.89 -8.10 11.52
N TYR A 188 -1.62 -7.23 10.82
CA TYR A 188 -2.79 -6.57 11.43
C TYR A 188 -3.85 -7.57 11.91
N LYS A 189 -3.99 -8.71 11.24
CA LYS A 189 -4.93 -9.76 11.67
C LYS A 189 -4.60 -10.41 13.01
N ASP A 190 -3.37 -10.29 13.49
CA ASP A 190 -3.00 -10.77 14.83
C ASP A 190 -3.51 -9.82 15.94
N LEU A 191 -3.72 -8.55 15.59
CA LEU A 191 -4.15 -7.54 16.55
C LEU A 191 -5.65 -7.68 16.83
N ILE A 192 -5.97 -7.85 18.11
CA ILE A 192 -7.33 -7.91 18.64
C ILE A 192 -7.40 -6.97 19.84
N ALA A 193 -8.41 -6.12 19.90
CA ALA A 193 -8.59 -5.23 21.05
C ALA A 193 -8.74 -6.02 22.36
N LEU A 194 -8.05 -5.58 23.41
CA LEU A 194 -8.10 -6.24 24.72
C LEU A 194 -9.51 -6.18 25.31
N THR A 195 -10.12 -5.00 25.25
CA THR A 195 -11.48 -4.72 25.70
C THR A 195 -12.43 -4.61 24.50
N PRO A 196 -13.74 -4.87 24.70
CA PRO A 196 -14.74 -4.57 23.69
C PRO A 196 -14.77 -3.07 23.32
N SER A 197 -15.27 -2.76 22.13
CA SER A 197 -15.52 -1.40 21.66
C SER A 197 -16.43 -0.64 22.59
N SER A 198 -16.18 0.67 22.74
CA SER A 198 -17.07 1.59 23.44
C SER A 198 -18.41 1.79 22.72
N ASP A 199 -18.46 1.53 21.41
CA ASP A 199 -19.66 1.65 20.59
C ASP A 199 -19.98 0.29 19.95
N PRO A 200 -21.00 -0.45 20.43
CA PRO A 200 -21.34 -1.77 19.89
C PRO A 200 -22.25 -1.71 18.66
N ARG A 201 -22.64 -0.51 18.20
CA ARG A 201 -23.55 -0.36 17.06
C ARG A 201 -22.90 -0.88 15.79
N MET A 202 -23.68 -1.57 14.97
CA MET A 202 -23.29 -1.90 13.61
C MET A 202 -23.27 -0.64 12.73
N PRO A 203 -22.37 -0.54 11.75
CA PRO A 203 -22.34 0.59 10.84
C PRO A 203 -23.65 0.69 10.05
N THR A 204 -24.23 1.89 9.99
CA THR A 204 -25.49 2.18 9.29
C THR A 204 -25.26 2.51 7.82
N ARG A 205 -24.04 2.92 7.48
CA ARG A 205 -23.61 3.25 6.11
C ARG A 205 -22.22 2.69 5.85
N ALA A 206 -21.96 2.42 4.58
CA ALA A 206 -20.64 2.05 4.08
C ALA A 206 -20.20 3.03 2.98
N LEU A 207 -18.91 3.33 2.93
CA LEU A 207 -18.27 4.14 1.91
C LEU A 207 -16.97 3.47 1.47
N ASP A 208 -16.79 3.35 0.16
CA ASP A 208 -15.52 2.96 -0.42
C ASP A 208 -14.76 4.22 -0.83
N ILE A 209 -13.47 4.30 -0.46
CA ILE A 209 -12.57 5.39 -0.81
C ILE A 209 -11.37 4.80 -1.55
N HIS A 210 -11.18 5.22 -2.79
CA HIS A 210 -10.12 4.74 -3.65
C HIS A 210 -8.86 5.60 -3.51
N LEU A 211 -7.74 4.99 -3.10
CA LEU A 211 -6.43 5.62 -3.10
C LEU A 211 -5.94 5.62 -4.54
N THR A 212 -5.84 6.80 -5.14
CA THR A 212 -5.47 6.96 -6.55
C THR A 212 -4.17 7.72 -6.69
N GLY A 213 -3.45 7.44 -7.76
CA GLY A 213 -2.20 8.13 -8.02
C GLY A 213 -1.62 7.87 -9.40
N ASN A 214 -0.60 8.65 -9.71
CA ASN A 214 0.21 8.52 -10.91
C ASN A 214 1.68 8.75 -10.55
N MET A 215 2.48 7.71 -10.68
CA MET A 215 3.91 7.72 -10.37
C MET A 215 4.70 8.63 -11.32
N GLU A 216 4.40 8.58 -12.61
CA GLU A 216 5.14 9.34 -13.64
C GLU A 216 4.94 10.85 -13.45
N ARG A 217 3.72 11.27 -13.09
CA ARG A 217 3.36 12.68 -12.88
C ARG A 217 3.40 13.11 -11.42
N PHE A 218 3.73 12.18 -10.53
CA PHE A 218 3.73 12.36 -9.08
C PHE A 218 2.44 13.03 -8.57
N MET A 219 1.29 12.53 -9.03
CA MET A 219 -0.04 13.00 -8.62
C MET A 219 -0.64 11.99 -7.65
N TRP A 220 -1.21 12.47 -6.55
CA TRP A 220 -1.73 11.64 -5.48
C TRP A 220 -3.08 12.19 -5.01
N GLY A 221 -4.04 11.30 -4.74
CA GLY A 221 -5.41 11.73 -4.44
C GLY A 221 -6.31 10.60 -3.97
N PHE A 222 -7.56 10.96 -3.75
CA PHE A 222 -8.64 10.03 -3.42
C PHE A 222 -9.72 10.12 -4.50
N ASP A 223 -10.29 8.98 -4.88
CA ASP A 223 -11.36 8.86 -5.89
C ASP A 223 -11.05 9.54 -7.24
N GLY A 224 -9.77 9.59 -7.60
CA GLY A 224 -9.26 10.22 -8.83
C GLY A 224 -9.08 11.74 -8.76
N LEU A 225 -9.23 12.33 -7.58
CA LEU A 225 -9.12 13.76 -7.34
C LEU A 225 -7.99 14.07 -6.36
N LYS A 226 -7.12 15.03 -6.71
CA LYS A 226 -6.21 15.65 -5.73
C LYS A 226 -6.97 16.66 -4.88
N PHE A 227 -6.49 16.96 -3.68
CA PHE A 227 -7.15 17.89 -2.76
C PHE A 227 -7.54 19.25 -3.38
N SER A 228 -6.65 19.83 -4.21
CA SER A 228 -6.92 21.12 -4.90
C SER A 228 -8.01 21.06 -5.97
N GLU A 229 -8.45 19.87 -6.38
CA GLU A 229 -9.55 19.65 -7.33
C GLU A 229 -10.86 19.30 -6.62
N THR A 230 -10.80 19.00 -5.31
CA THR A 230 -11.98 18.62 -4.53
C THR A 230 -12.67 19.85 -3.96
N SER A 231 -13.97 19.95 -4.21
CA SER A 231 -14.85 20.98 -3.63
C SER A 231 -15.80 20.44 -2.56
N LYS A 232 -15.79 19.11 -2.33
CA LYS A 232 -16.72 18.41 -1.44
C LYS A 232 -15.96 17.48 -0.50
N PRO A 233 -15.95 17.74 0.82
CA PRO A 233 -15.39 16.79 1.79
C PRO A 233 -16.24 15.50 1.82
N TYR A 234 -15.69 14.44 2.42
CA TYR A 234 -16.52 13.30 2.82
C TYR A 234 -17.40 13.73 4.00
N THR A 235 -18.71 13.62 3.84
CA THR A 235 -19.68 14.11 4.83
C THR A 235 -20.28 12.97 5.66
N PHE A 236 -20.41 13.21 6.95
CA PHE A 236 -20.98 12.27 7.91
C PHE A 236 -21.93 13.00 8.86
N GLU A 237 -22.93 12.26 9.32
CA GLU A 237 -23.83 12.76 10.37
C GLU A 237 -23.17 12.56 11.73
N GLU A 238 -23.34 13.54 12.64
CA GLU A 238 -22.81 13.44 14.00
C GLU A 238 -23.31 12.18 14.71
N GLY A 239 -22.38 11.41 15.26
CA GLY A 239 -22.67 10.15 15.95
C GLY A 239 -23.02 8.98 15.03
N GLU A 240 -22.99 9.16 13.70
CA GLU A 240 -23.17 8.07 12.73
C GLU A 240 -22.05 7.04 12.87
N ARG A 241 -22.40 5.75 12.83
CA ARG A 241 -21.42 4.67 12.76
C ARG A 241 -21.26 4.27 11.30
N VAL A 242 -20.05 4.42 10.76
CA VAL A 242 -19.80 4.21 9.32
C VAL A 242 -18.67 3.23 9.11
N ARG A 243 -18.85 2.35 8.12
CA ARG A 243 -17.80 1.50 7.59
C ARG A 243 -17.10 2.20 6.43
N VAL A 244 -15.81 2.42 6.54
CA VAL A 244 -14.99 2.92 5.45
C VAL A 244 -14.12 1.79 4.92
N THR A 245 -14.15 1.55 3.62
CA THR A 245 -13.21 0.64 2.95
C THR A 245 -12.25 1.45 2.09
N LEU A 246 -10.97 1.39 2.43
CA LEU A 246 -9.91 1.94 1.61
C LEU A 246 -9.52 0.92 0.55
N ILE A 247 -9.45 1.34 -0.70
CA ILE A 247 -9.05 0.49 -1.85
C ILE A 247 -7.82 1.12 -2.48
N ASN A 248 -6.68 0.42 -2.47
CA ASN A 248 -5.46 0.94 -3.04
C ASN A 248 -5.35 0.58 -4.52
N ASP A 249 -5.71 1.53 -5.38
CA ASP A 249 -5.58 1.41 -6.82
C ASP A 249 -4.17 1.68 -7.32
N THR A 250 -3.24 2.05 -6.43
CA THR A 250 -1.86 2.40 -6.78
C THR A 250 -0.89 1.24 -6.57
N MET A 251 0.32 1.38 -7.11
CA MET A 251 1.42 0.42 -6.93
C MET A 251 2.28 0.67 -5.68
N MET A 252 1.87 1.59 -4.78
CA MET A 252 2.62 1.89 -3.56
C MET A 252 1.75 1.70 -2.32
N ALA A 253 2.32 1.19 -1.24
CA ALA A 253 1.62 1.12 0.03
C ALA A 253 1.30 2.54 0.52
N HIS A 254 0.18 2.77 1.20
CA HIS A 254 -0.14 4.08 1.78
C HIS A 254 -0.53 3.95 3.25
N PRO A 255 0.21 4.55 4.19
CA PRO A 255 -0.27 4.74 5.55
C PRO A 255 -1.34 5.83 5.55
N ILE A 256 -2.61 5.47 5.71
CA ILE A 256 -3.73 6.42 5.72
C ILE A 256 -4.11 6.75 7.16
N HIS A 257 -4.15 8.04 7.47
CA HIS A 257 -4.39 8.58 8.80
C HIS A 257 -5.66 9.43 8.83
N LEU A 258 -6.46 9.26 9.89
CA LEU A 258 -7.62 10.09 10.20
C LEU A 258 -7.37 10.84 11.52
N HIS A 259 -7.51 12.17 11.47
CA HIS A 259 -7.37 13.01 12.66
C HIS A 259 -8.58 12.90 13.58
N GLY A 260 -8.35 13.11 14.88
CA GLY A 260 -9.40 13.18 15.90
C GLY A 260 -10.08 11.86 16.26
N HIS A 261 -9.82 10.78 15.50
CA HIS A 261 -10.52 9.52 15.64
C HIS A 261 -9.55 8.36 15.82
N PHE A 262 -9.99 7.40 16.63
CA PHE A 262 -9.60 6.02 16.46
C PHE A 262 -10.71 5.31 15.69
N PHE A 263 -10.33 4.46 14.74
CA PHE A 263 -11.21 3.56 14.01
C PHE A 263 -10.88 2.11 14.37
N GLU A 264 -11.87 1.23 14.27
CA GLU A 264 -11.74 -0.19 14.56
C GLU A 264 -11.55 -0.97 13.26
N LEU A 265 -10.45 -1.72 13.12
CA LEU A 265 -10.28 -2.57 11.96
C LEU A 265 -11.35 -3.68 11.93
N ALA A 266 -12.00 -3.85 10.77
CA ALA A 266 -13.17 -4.71 10.63
C ALA A 266 -12.84 -6.21 10.47
N HIS A 267 -11.56 -6.62 10.56
CA HIS A 267 -11.16 -8.03 10.43
C HIS A 267 -11.44 -8.87 11.69
N ALA A 268 -11.54 -8.22 12.85
CA ALA A 268 -11.70 -8.90 14.13
C ALA A 268 -13.17 -9.27 14.39
N PRO A 269 -13.44 -10.15 15.37
CA PRO A 269 -14.80 -10.41 15.83
C PRO A 269 -15.53 -9.11 16.21
N PRO A 270 -16.88 -9.04 16.06
CA PRO A 270 -17.66 -7.84 16.38
C PRO A 270 -17.31 -7.27 17.75
N GLY A 271 -17.02 -5.97 17.78
CA GLY A 271 -16.63 -5.26 19.00
C GLY A 271 -15.20 -5.49 19.49
N HIS A 272 -14.37 -6.27 18.78
CA HIS A 272 -12.97 -6.52 19.15
C HIS A 272 -11.95 -6.06 18.09
N GLY A 273 -12.38 -5.23 17.14
CA GLY A 273 -11.49 -4.58 16.17
C GLY A 273 -10.39 -3.79 16.90
N PRO A 274 -9.10 -4.01 16.59
CA PRO A 274 -8.05 -3.17 17.16
C PRO A 274 -8.30 -1.73 16.75
N ARG A 275 -8.23 -0.83 17.73
CA ARG A 275 -8.42 0.61 17.54
C ARG A 275 -7.11 1.21 17.03
N LYS A 276 -7.16 1.85 15.87
CA LYS A 276 -6.02 2.49 15.21
C LYS A 276 -6.40 3.89 14.75
N HIS A 277 -5.41 4.75 14.53
CA HIS A 277 -5.64 6.04 13.87
C HIS A 277 -4.95 6.13 12.51
N THR A 278 -4.06 5.18 12.22
CA THR A 278 -3.35 5.07 10.94
C THR A 278 -3.36 3.61 10.49
N VAL A 279 -3.53 3.33 9.21
CA VAL A 279 -3.43 1.97 8.68
C VAL A 279 -2.72 1.94 7.33
N ILE A 280 -1.82 0.99 7.14
CA ILE A 280 -1.14 0.78 5.86
C ILE A 280 -2.06 0.00 4.93
N VAL A 281 -2.34 0.57 3.76
CA VAL A 281 -3.08 -0.11 2.69
C VAL A 281 -2.07 -0.55 1.62
N ALA A 282 -1.84 -1.85 1.50
CA ALA A 282 -0.91 -2.42 0.52
C ALA A 282 -1.41 -2.24 -0.94
N PRO A 283 -0.53 -2.25 -1.95
CA PRO A 283 -0.92 -2.17 -3.37
C PRO A 283 -1.90 -3.27 -3.78
N GLY A 284 -2.94 -2.90 -4.53
CA GLY A 284 -4.05 -3.79 -4.88
C GLY A 284 -4.82 -4.34 -3.66
N GLY A 285 -4.55 -3.80 -2.48
CA GLY A 285 -5.16 -4.20 -1.23
C GLY A 285 -6.39 -3.37 -0.90
N ARG A 286 -7.23 -3.90 -0.02
CA ARG A 286 -8.28 -3.16 0.66
C ARG A 286 -8.22 -3.33 2.16
N VAL A 287 -8.62 -2.30 2.90
CA VAL A 287 -8.74 -2.34 4.36
C VAL A 287 -10.05 -1.69 4.76
N SER A 288 -10.89 -2.41 5.51
CA SER A 288 -12.15 -1.88 6.04
C SER A 288 -12.03 -1.60 7.53
N TRP A 289 -12.60 -0.48 7.96
CA TRP A 289 -12.65 -0.07 9.35
C TRP A 289 -13.95 0.66 9.67
N ASP A 290 -14.37 0.57 10.92
CA ASP A 290 -15.57 1.20 11.43
C ASP A 290 -15.19 2.35 12.36
N PHE A 291 -15.85 3.51 12.22
CA PHE A 291 -15.65 4.65 13.11
C PHE A 291 -16.98 5.32 13.45
N THR A 292 -17.02 5.97 14.61
CA THR A 292 -18.15 6.82 15.03
C THR A 292 -17.76 8.26 14.77
N ALA A 293 -18.58 8.98 14.01
CA ALA A 293 -18.25 10.32 13.54
C ALA A 293 -18.43 11.37 14.65
N ASP A 294 -17.33 11.96 15.11
CA ASP A 294 -17.33 13.07 16.07
C ASP A 294 -17.36 14.42 15.33
N PRO A 295 -18.11 15.42 15.84
CA PRO A 295 -18.37 16.67 15.12
C PRO A 295 -17.09 17.46 14.85
N GLY A 296 -16.96 18.01 13.65
CA GLY A 296 -15.80 18.80 13.24
C GLY A 296 -15.37 18.57 11.79
N ASP A 297 -14.26 19.24 11.43
CA ASP A 297 -13.56 19.02 10.16
C ASP A 297 -12.21 18.36 10.46
N TRP A 298 -12.10 17.10 10.06
CA TRP A 298 -10.97 16.26 10.40
C TRP A 298 -10.12 15.99 9.17
N ALA A 299 -8.83 16.26 9.28
CA ALA A 299 -7.88 15.93 8.22
C ALA A 299 -7.83 14.41 8.02
N PHE A 300 -7.91 13.99 6.77
CA PHE A 300 -7.83 12.61 6.34
C PHE A 300 -6.82 12.51 5.21
N HIS A 301 -5.69 11.85 5.43
CA HIS A 301 -4.59 11.93 4.47
C HIS A 301 -3.62 10.76 4.55
N CYS A 302 -2.84 10.60 3.49
CA CYS A 302 -1.68 9.71 3.52
C CYS A 302 -0.58 10.31 4.39
N HIS A 303 0.03 9.49 5.24
CA HIS A 303 1.09 9.91 6.17
C HIS A 303 2.49 9.80 5.56
N MET A 304 2.58 9.47 4.26
CA MET A 304 3.75 9.80 3.46
C MET A 304 3.70 11.27 3.05
N LEU A 305 4.62 12.06 3.61
CA LEU A 305 4.64 13.52 3.48
C LEU A 305 4.51 14.01 2.03
N TYR A 306 5.25 13.38 1.11
CA TYR A 306 5.21 13.78 -0.30
C TYR A 306 3.89 13.44 -0.98
N HIS A 307 3.18 12.37 -0.58
CA HIS A 307 1.86 12.05 -1.11
C HIS A 307 0.81 13.02 -0.58
N MET A 308 0.84 13.29 0.73
CA MET A 308 -0.01 14.31 1.36
C MET A 308 0.15 15.65 0.65
N HIS A 309 1.40 16.12 0.50
CA HIS A 309 1.71 17.41 -0.10
C HIS A 309 1.29 17.49 -1.57
N ALA A 310 1.43 16.40 -2.32
CA ALA A 310 1.04 16.32 -3.73
C ALA A 310 -0.47 16.12 -3.95
N GLY A 311 -1.27 15.95 -2.89
CA GLY A 311 -2.73 16.05 -2.96
C GLY A 311 -3.53 14.88 -2.38
N MET A 312 -2.89 13.85 -1.81
CA MET A 312 -3.57 12.75 -1.11
C MET A 312 -3.98 13.20 0.30
N PHE A 313 -4.88 14.17 0.30
CA PHE A 313 -5.48 14.81 1.46
C PHE A 313 -6.96 15.07 1.17
N GLN A 314 -7.79 14.88 2.18
CA GLN A 314 -9.22 15.16 2.18
C GLN A 314 -9.66 15.56 3.58
N VAL A 315 -10.91 15.99 3.69
CA VAL A 315 -11.53 16.36 4.96
C VAL A 315 -12.72 15.44 5.20
N PHE A 316 -12.80 14.89 6.40
CA PHE A 316 -14.01 14.27 6.93
C PHE A 316 -14.79 15.36 7.67
N SER A 317 -15.90 15.80 7.07
CA SER A 317 -16.77 16.85 7.60
C SER A 317 -17.96 16.21 8.30
N VAL A 318 -17.99 16.31 9.62
CA VAL A 318 -19.06 15.77 10.46
C VAL A 318 -19.94 16.91 10.94
N ARG A 319 -21.26 16.81 10.72
CA ARG A 319 -22.25 17.83 11.10
C ARG A 319 -23.48 17.19 11.76
N PRO A 320 -24.19 17.89 12.65
CA PRO A 320 -25.51 17.45 13.10
C PRO A 320 -26.44 17.26 11.90
N LEU A 321 -27.32 16.25 11.98
CA LEU A 321 -28.50 16.21 11.13
C LEU A 321 -29.41 17.37 11.52
N ASP A 322 -29.37 18.46 10.76
CA ASP A 322 -30.37 19.51 10.89
C ASP A 322 -31.73 18.92 10.52
N GLY A 323 -32.53 18.60 11.54
CA GLY A 323 -33.98 18.53 11.42
C GLY A 323 -34.55 19.92 11.10
N GLY A 324 -34.30 20.43 9.89
CA GLY A 324 -34.96 21.60 9.32
C GLY A 324 -34.04 22.71 8.83
N ALA A 325 -33.63 22.64 7.56
CA ALA A 325 -34.08 23.60 6.54
C ALA A 325 -33.59 23.16 5.16
N ALA A 326 -34.56 23.07 4.24
CA ALA A 326 -34.42 22.86 2.81
C ALA A 326 -33.92 24.13 2.09
#